data_AF-A0A2G0Q3H5-F1
#
_entry.id   AF-A0A2G0Q3H5-F1
#
_cell.length_a   1.000
_cell.length_b   1.000
_cell.length_c   1.000
_cell.angle_alpha   90.00
_cell.angle_beta   90.00
_cell.angle_gamma   90.00
#
_symmetry.space_group_name_H-M   'P 1'
#
loop_
_entity.id
_entity.type
_entity.pdbx_description
1 polymer ?
#
loop_
_entity_poly.entity_id
_entity_poly.type
_entity_poly.pdbx_seq_one_letter_code
_entity_poly.pdbx_strand_id
1 'polypeptide(L)'
;MINDAFHLTQIIASVWGDPADITEAVWQAGYRKPERGEKAIAELTIDMMNGVPDEVPYSARPKNLDDILTTELNSIIFEATWSDKATPAMVAKTVLENRYQKGGK
;
A
#
# COMPACT_ATOMS: atom_id res chain seq x y z
N MET A 1 -5.95 17.20 3.84
CA MET A 1 -5.39 16.50 5.01
C MET A 1 -6.46 15.98 5.98
N ILE A 2 -7.22 16.81 6.72
CA ILE A 2 -8.23 16.29 7.69
C ILE A 2 -9.33 15.46 7.00
N ASN A 3 -9.84 15.93 5.86
CA ASN A 3 -10.88 15.21 5.10
C ASN A 3 -10.37 13.89 4.49
N ASP A 4 -9.11 13.85 4.06
CA ASP A 4 -8.51 12.66 3.46
C ASP A 4 -8.27 11.57 4.51
N ALA A 5 -7.87 11.96 5.72
CA ALA A 5 -7.67 11.05 6.84
C ALA A 5 -8.99 10.42 7.30
N PHE A 6 -10.05 11.22 7.44
CA PHE A 6 -11.36 10.71 7.83
C PHE A 6 -11.93 9.76 6.78
N HIS A 7 -11.90 10.16 5.50
CA HIS A 7 -12.37 9.33 4.39
C HIS A 7 -11.58 8.01 4.28
N LEU A 8 -10.25 8.07 4.35
CA LEU A 8 -9.40 6.88 4.31
C LEU A 8 -9.68 5.95 5.49
N THR A 9 -9.89 6.50 6.69
CA THR A 9 -10.25 5.73 7.87
C THR A 9 -11.54 4.95 7.66
N GLN A 10 -12.56 5.55 7.05
CA GLN A 10 -13.84 4.88 6.76
C GLN A 10 -13.67 3.73 5.75
N ILE A 11 -12.87 3.92 4.71
CA ILE A 11 -12.55 2.86 3.73
C ILE A 11 -11.91 1.68 4.44
N ILE A 12 -10.83 1.94 5.21
CA ILE A 12 -10.09 0.90 5.91
C ILE A 12 -10.99 0.17 6.93
N ALA A 13 -11.84 0.91 7.65
CA ALA A 13 -12.76 0.33 8.63
C ALA A 13 -13.79 -0.61 7.99
N SER A 14 -14.19 -0.34 6.74
CA SER A 14 -15.20 -1.15 6.03
C SER A 14 -14.70 -2.54 5.62
N VAL A 15 -13.38 -2.73 5.53
CA VAL A 15 -12.71 -3.98 5.13
C VAL A 15 -11.67 -4.42 6.16
N TRP A 16 -11.84 -4.02 7.42
CA TRP A 16 -10.85 -4.28 8.47
C TRP A 16 -10.65 -5.78 8.72
N GLY A 17 -9.39 -6.21 8.81
CA GLY A 17 -9.02 -7.60 9.09
C GLY A 17 -7.84 -8.05 8.26
N ASP A 18 -8.05 -8.29 6.97
CA ASP A 18 -7.02 -8.74 6.04
C ASP A 18 -6.25 -7.53 5.44
N PRO A 19 -4.91 -7.45 5.59
CA PRO A 19 -4.11 -6.40 4.97
C PRO A 19 -4.24 -6.32 3.45
N ALA A 20 -4.47 -7.45 2.77
CA ALA A 20 -4.69 -7.49 1.32
C ALA A 20 -6.01 -6.80 0.94
N ASP A 21 -7.11 -7.08 1.66
CA ASP A 21 -8.40 -6.42 1.44
C ASP A 21 -8.32 -4.91 1.69
N ILE A 22 -7.60 -4.51 2.74
CA ILE A 22 -7.34 -3.10 3.04
C ILE A 22 -6.54 -2.45 1.91
N THR A 23 -5.50 -3.13 1.40
CA THR A 23 -4.67 -2.62 0.30
C THR A 23 -5.51 -2.39 -0.95
N GLU A 24 -6.32 -3.38 -1.33
CA GLU A 24 -7.20 -3.29 -2.50
C GLU A 24 -8.18 -2.11 -2.34
N ALA A 25 -8.82 -1.96 -1.18
CA ALA A 25 -9.76 -0.88 -0.95
C ALA A 25 -9.09 0.51 -1.02
N VAL A 26 -7.89 0.67 -0.46
CA VAL A 26 -7.11 1.92 -0.54
C VAL A 26 -6.67 2.20 -1.97
N TRP A 27 -6.24 1.16 -2.70
CA TRP A 27 -5.86 1.26 -4.11
C TRP A 27 -7.05 1.66 -4.99
N GLN A 28 -8.20 1.02 -4.85
CA GLN A 28 -9.42 1.35 -5.61
C GLN A 28 -9.97 2.73 -5.26
N ALA A 29 -9.78 3.20 -4.03
CA ALA A 29 -10.14 4.56 -3.62
C ALA A 29 -9.24 5.66 -4.21
N GLY A 30 -8.21 5.29 -4.98
CA GLY A 30 -7.34 6.21 -5.71
C GLY A 30 -6.20 6.82 -4.89
N TYR A 31 -5.86 6.23 -3.74
CA TYR A 31 -4.70 6.68 -2.97
C TYR A 31 -3.41 6.19 -3.63
N ARG A 32 -2.56 7.11 -4.08
CA ARG A 32 -1.29 6.84 -4.77
C ARG A 32 -0.17 7.72 -4.22
N LYS A 33 1.07 7.25 -4.33
CA LYS A 33 2.23 8.15 -4.24
C LYS A 33 2.31 9.01 -5.52
N PRO A 34 2.95 10.19 -5.49
CA PRO A 34 3.26 10.96 -6.69
C PRO A 34 4.05 10.12 -7.71
N GLU A 35 3.92 10.46 -8.99
CA GLU A 35 4.69 9.82 -10.06
C GLU A 35 6.20 9.91 -9.78
N ARG A 36 6.92 8.83 -10.08
CA ARG A 36 8.36 8.68 -9.88
C ARG A 36 9.02 8.36 -11.20
N GLY A 37 10.23 8.88 -11.41
CA GLY A 37 11.03 8.56 -12.59
C GLY A 37 11.48 7.09 -12.62
N GLU A 38 11.81 6.61 -13.82
CA GLU A 38 12.18 5.22 -14.11
C GLU A 38 13.25 4.66 -13.16
N LYS A 39 14.27 5.46 -12.82
CA LYS A 39 15.33 5.06 -11.88
C LYS A 39 14.77 4.66 -10.51
N ALA A 40 13.86 5.45 -9.95
CA ALA A 40 13.28 5.18 -8.64
C ALA A 40 12.36 3.94 -8.67
N ILE A 41 11.68 3.69 -9.79
CA ILE A 41 10.89 2.47 -9.99
C ILE A 41 11.79 1.24 -10.11
N ALA A 42 12.93 1.36 -10.81
CA ALA A 42 13.90 0.27 -10.91
C ALA A 42 14.51 -0.08 -9.54
N GLU A 43 14.90 0.92 -8.75
CA GLU A 43 15.41 0.71 -7.38
C GLU A 43 14.37 0.02 -6.49
N LEU A 44 13.10 0.48 -6.52
CA LEU A 44 12.00 -0.17 -5.81
C LEU A 44 11.80 -1.63 -6.24
N THR A 45 11.86 -1.90 -7.54
CA THR A 45 11.67 -3.25 -8.07
C THR A 45 12.79 -4.19 -7.63
N ILE A 46 14.04 -3.71 -7.62
CA ILE A 46 15.19 -4.49 -7.15
C ILE A 46 15.05 -4.79 -5.66
N ASP A 47 14.73 -3.79 -4.84
CA ASP A 47 14.56 -3.96 -3.40
C ASP A 47 13.46 -4.99 -3.06
N MET A 48 12.31 -4.86 -3.72
CA MET A 48 11.21 -5.82 -3.60
C MET A 48 11.64 -7.22 -3.98
N MET A 49 12.27 -7.40 -5.14
CA MET A 49 12.65 -8.72 -5.63
C MET A 49 13.75 -9.39 -4.81
N ASN A 50 14.63 -8.60 -4.17
CA ASN A 50 15.61 -9.10 -3.20
C ASN A 50 14.94 -9.64 -1.92
N GLY A 51 13.78 -9.13 -1.54
CA GLY A 51 13.04 -9.56 -0.35
C GLY A 51 12.18 -10.81 -0.55
N VAL A 52 12.01 -11.31 -1.77
CA VAL A 52 11.13 -12.45 -2.05
C VAL A 52 11.90 -13.78 -1.88
N PRO A 53 11.46 -14.69 -0.99
CA PRO A 53 12.10 -15.98 -0.78
C PRO A 53 12.19 -16.86 -2.03
N ASP A 54 13.18 -17.75 -2.06
CA ASP A 54 13.43 -18.67 -3.18
C ASP A 54 12.27 -19.64 -3.43
N GLU A 55 11.51 -19.98 -2.39
CA GLU A 55 10.38 -20.92 -2.47
C GLU A 55 9.13 -20.29 -3.11
N VAL A 56 9.09 -18.96 -3.26
CA VAL A 56 7.94 -18.27 -3.86
C VAL A 56 7.95 -18.52 -5.37
N PRO A 57 6.88 -19.13 -5.93
CA PRO A 57 6.84 -19.51 -7.33
C PRO A 57 6.93 -18.28 -8.24
N TYR A 58 7.60 -18.42 -9.39
CA TYR A 58 7.74 -17.34 -10.37
C TYR A 58 6.39 -16.74 -10.80
N SER A 59 5.33 -17.56 -10.84
CA SER A 59 3.98 -17.12 -11.18
C SER A 59 3.36 -16.12 -10.20
N ALA A 60 3.88 -16.04 -8.97
CA ALA A 60 3.45 -15.11 -7.93
C ALA A 60 4.26 -13.80 -7.94
N ARG A 61 5.27 -13.66 -8.82
CA ARG A 61 6.05 -12.42 -8.94
C ARG A 61 5.22 -11.33 -9.65
N PRO A 62 5.47 -10.04 -9.35
CA PRO A 62 4.84 -8.91 -10.06
C PRO A 62 5.02 -9.00 -11.57
N LYS A 63 3.95 -8.71 -12.33
CA LYS A 63 3.91 -8.81 -13.80
C LYS A 63 3.91 -7.45 -14.48
N ASN A 64 3.57 -6.40 -13.74
CA ASN A 64 3.43 -5.04 -14.26
C ASN A 64 3.73 -4.01 -13.15
N LEU A 65 3.71 -2.72 -13.52
CA LEU A 65 3.99 -1.63 -12.59
C LEU A 65 2.94 -1.52 -11.47
N ASP A 66 1.66 -1.76 -11.76
CA ASP A 66 0.61 -1.70 -10.73
C ASP A 66 0.82 -2.78 -9.66
N ASP A 67 1.28 -3.97 -10.04
CA ASP A 67 1.64 -5.02 -9.08
C ASP A 67 2.77 -4.57 -8.16
N ILE A 68 3.79 -3.88 -8.70
CA ILE A 68 4.90 -3.31 -7.91
C ILE A 68 4.38 -2.22 -6.96
N LEU A 69 3.61 -1.28 -7.46
CA LEU A 69 3.10 -0.15 -6.67
C LEU A 69 2.11 -0.60 -5.59
N THR A 70 1.26 -1.58 -5.91
CA THR A 70 0.31 -2.17 -4.96
C THR A 70 1.03 -2.99 -3.90
N THR A 71 2.10 -3.70 -4.26
CA THR A 71 2.93 -4.43 -3.28
C THR A 71 3.62 -3.46 -2.31
N GLU A 72 4.16 -2.34 -2.80
CA GLU A 72 4.74 -1.30 -1.93
C GLU A 72 3.70 -0.74 -0.94
N LEU A 73 2.46 -0.52 -1.39
CA LEU A 73 1.36 -0.10 -0.51
C LEU A 73 1.02 -1.19 0.51
N ASN A 74 0.96 -2.46 0.06
CA ASN A 74 0.65 -3.59 0.91
C ASN A 74 1.67 -3.76 2.03
N SER A 75 2.97 -3.63 1.77
CA SER A 75 4.01 -3.74 2.80
C SER A 75 3.78 -2.75 3.95
N ILE A 76 3.43 -1.50 3.63
CA ILE A 76 3.16 -0.46 4.61
C ILE A 76 1.89 -0.75 5.42
N ILE A 77 0.82 -1.21 4.75
CA ILE A 77 -0.43 -1.57 5.41
C ILE A 77 -0.23 -2.78 6.31
N PHE A 78 0.43 -3.82 5.82
CA PHE A 78 0.73 -5.05 6.54
C PHE A 78 1.48 -4.75 7.84
N GLU A 79 2.56 -3.97 7.78
CA GLU A 79 3.29 -3.54 8.97
C GLU A 79 2.41 -2.74 9.94
N ALA A 80 1.57 -1.83 9.43
CA ALA A 80 0.68 -1.03 10.26
C ALA A 80 -0.43 -1.85 10.93
N THR A 81 -0.84 -2.98 10.32
CA THR A 81 -1.84 -3.91 10.86
C THR A 81 -1.27 -4.95 11.83
N TRP A 82 0.05 -5.14 11.85
CA TRP A 82 0.69 -6.19 12.66
C TRP A 82 0.59 -5.97 14.18
N SER A 83 0.28 -4.74 14.61
CA SER A 83 0.11 -4.44 16.04
C SER A 83 -1.26 -4.89 16.56
N ASP A 84 -1.31 -5.54 17.71
CA ASP A 84 -2.56 -5.83 18.45
C ASP A 84 -3.38 -4.57 18.79
N LYS A 85 -2.75 -3.39 18.72
CA LYS A 85 -3.39 -2.09 18.95
C LYS A 85 -3.69 -1.35 17.65
N ALA A 86 -3.49 -1.98 16.50
CA ALA A 86 -3.77 -1.38 15.20
C ALA A 86 -5.25 -1.00 15.12
N THR A 87 -5.50 0.18 14.58
CA THR A 87 -6.86 0.67 14.30
C THR A 87 -6.91 1.19 12.87
N PRO A 88 -8.10 1.22 12.24
CA PRO A 88 -8.26 1.83 10.91
C PRO A 88 -7.67 3.25 10.82
N ALA A 89 -7.82 4.06 11.87
CA ALA A 89 -7.30 5.41 11.92
C ALA A 89 -5.76 5.45 11.96
N MET A 90 -5.12 4.52 12.67
CA MET A 90 -3.66 4.39 12.69
C MET A 90 -3.12 3.96 11.33
N VAL A 91 -3.74 2.98 10.68
CA VAL A 91 -3.34 2.55 9.33
C VAL A 91 -3.56 3.68 8.32
N ALA A 92 -4.69 4.38 8.38
CA ALA A 92 -4.94 5.56 7.54
C ALA A 92 -3.84 6.62 7.72
N LYS A 93 -3.44 6.90 8.96
CA LYS A 93 -2.36 7.83 9.26
C LYS A 93 -1.04 7.37 8.64
N THR A 94 -0.65 6.09 8.81
CA THR A 94 0.58 5.54 8.24
C THR A 94 0.61 5.65 6.71
N VAL A 95 -0.51 5.37 6.04
CA VAL A 95 -0.65 5.50 4.57
C VAL A 95 -0.41 6.96 4.14
N LEU A 96 -1.02 7.93 4.82
CA LEU A 96 -0.84 9.36 4.52
C LEU A 96 0.59 9.86 4.82
N GLU A 97 1.19 9.42 5.93
CA GLU A 97 2.58 9.74 6.29
C GLU A 97 3.58 9.19 5.26
N ASN A 98 3.25 8.06 4.64
CA ASN A 98 3.97 7.49 3.50
C ASN A 98 3.64 8.16 2.16
N ARG A 99 3.06 9.36 2.18
CA ARG A 99 2.78 10.21 1.00
C ARG A 99 1.78 9.61 0.01
N TYR A 100 0.98 8.62 0.42
CA TYR A 100 -0.18 8.23 -0.38
C TYR A 100 -1.26 9.29 -0.21
N GLN A 101 -1.65 9.89 -1.32
CA GLN A 101 -2.70 10.90 -1.36
C GLN A 101 -3.77 10.46 -2.35
N LYS A 102 -5.02 10.83 -2.08
CA LYS A 102 -6.09 10.60 -3.03
C LYS A 102 -5.76 11.39 -4.30
N GLY A 103 -5.63 10.70 -5.43
CA GLY A 103 -5.35 11.33 -6.71
C GLY A 103 -6.38 12.42 -7.02
N GLY A 104 -5.92 13.65 -7.14
CA GLY A 104 -6.66 14.72 -7.82
C GLY A 104 -6.40 14.62 -9.31
N LYS A 105 -7.43 14.88 -10.12
CA LYS A 105 -7.26 15.12 -11.56
C LYS A 105 -6.18 16.15 -11.83
#